data_AF-A0A7Z9KZT8-F1
#
_entry.id   AF-A0A7Z9KZT8-F1
#
_cell.length_a   1.000
_cell.length_b   1.000
_cell.length_c   1.000
_cell.angle_alpha   90.00
_cell.angle_beta   90.00
_cell.angle_gamma   90.00
#
_symmetry.space_group_name_H-M   'P 1'
#
loop_
_entity.id
_entity.type
_entity.pdbx_description
1 polymer ?
#
loop_
_entity_poly.entity_id
_entity_poly.type
_entity_poly.pdbx_seq_one_letter_code
_entity_poly.pdbx_strand_id
1 'polypeptide(L)'
;MFTRDQMPSCTLLTSLHRWIPWWWERERSLGLTGDLLRLVVRHSIVTAKKIYSGTDIAKHPVSVVSLAYRKLRELNIDIGSRLLIIGAGQTNTAMAKYLKKHGFNNLVVFNRTLANAQLLAEELNGQAFSLAELGDKGQGFEVIITCTGASDYIITEELYAQMLNGDTDRKLVIDLAVPADFDPEIAQNSNINLVAINNLKDIAESNLKQRKGELVQCQAIIDNALQEFKKIYKQRQVELAMSEVPDKVKEIVNTAVNTVYAKDVEKLDTAAKETLDKVLNYVERKYISVPMKIAKEVLLDKS
;
A
#
# COMPACT_ATOMS: atom_id res chain seq x y z
N MET A 1 2.61 2.48 -21.23
CA MET A 1 3.41 3.65 -20.82
C MET A 1 2.77 4.21 -19.56
N PHE A 2 3.25 3.79 -18.38
CA PHE A 2 2.72 4.24 -17.10
C PHE A 2 3.27 5.64 -16.79
N THR A 3 2.41 6.67 -16.79
CA THR A 3 2.80 8.06 -16.52
C THR A 3 3.08 8.29 -15.03
N ARG A 4 3.82 9.35 -14.72
CA ARG A 4 4.24 9.77 -13.37
C ARG A 4 3.07 9.95 -12.39
N ASP A 5 1.85 10.10 -12.91
CA ASP A 5 0.61 10.31 -12.15
C ASP A 5 0.01 9.05 -11.52
N GLN A 6 0.46 7.84 -11.90
CA GLN A 6 0.01 6.58 -11.29
C GLN A 6 0.91 6.07 -10.16
N MET A 7 1.91 6.85 -9.78
CA MET A 7 2.87 6.51 -8.73
C MET A 7 2.20 6.67 -7.34
N PRO A 8 2.14 5.63 -6.49
CA PRO A 8 1.67 5.81 -5.12
C PRO A 8 2.62 6.79 -4.39
N SER A 9 2.07 7.83 -3.75
CA SER A 9 2.87 8.87 -3.08
C SER A 9 3.86 8.23 -2.10
N CYS A 10 5.15 8.42 -2.38
CA CYS A 10 6.27 7.85 -1.65
C CYS A 10 6.52 8.68 -0.38
N THR A 11 5.59 8.66 0.59
CA THR A 11 5.72 9.52 1.78
C THR A 11 5.94 8.79 3.09
N LEU A 12 5.69 7.48 3.23
CA LEU A 12 5.96 6.75 4.49
C LEU A 12 6.22 5.26 4.26
N LEU A 13 7.07 4.66 5.10
CA LEU A 13 7.40 3.22 5.18
C LEU A 13 6.17 2.29 5.22
N THR A 14 4.98 2.81 5.56
CA THR A 14 3.70 2.11 5.52
C THR A 14 3.20 1.76 4.10
N SER A 15 3.80 2.32 3.05
CA SER A 15 3.37 2.17 1.66
C SER A 15 4.15 1.11 0.86
N LEU A 16 5.22 0.51 1.43
CA LEU A 16 6.09 -0.45 0.74
C LEU A 16 5.32 -1.65 0.16
N HIS A 17 4.31 -2.15 0.86
CA HIS A 17 3.47 -3.25 0.38
C HIS A 17 2.65 -2.92 -0.89
N ARG A 18 2.38 -1.64 -1.17
CA ARG A 18 1.73 -1.17 -2.41
C ARG A 18 2.75 -0.77 -3.48
N TRP A 19 3.91 -0.30 -3.04
CA TRP A 19 4.98 0.16 -3.91
C TRP A 19 5.70 -0.98 -4.61
N ILE A 20 6.01 -2.06 -3.88
CA ILE A 20 6.70 -3.24 -4.41
C ILE A 20 5.92 -3.88 -5.58
N PRO A 21 4.59 -4.13 -5.49
CA PRO A 21 3.80 -4.61 -6.64
C PRO A 21 3.81 -3.66 -7.84
N TRP A 22 3.68 -2.35 -7.61
CA TRP A 22 3.63 -1.35 -8.67
C TRP A 22 4.97 -1.24 -9.42
N TRP A 23 6.08 -1.16 -8.68
CA TRP A 23 7.43 -1.12 -9.24
C TRP A 23 7.72 -2.39 -10.04
N TRP A 24 7.34 -3.55 -9.50
CA TRP A 24 7.49 -4.83 -10.19
C TRP A 24 6.77 -4.87 -11.53
N GLU A 25 5.51 -4.45 -11.60
CA GLU A 25 4.74 -4.44 -12.85
C GLU A 25 5.35 -3.49 -13.88
N ARG A 26 5.87 -2.33 -13.43
CA ARG A 26 6.56 -1.36 -14.29
C ARG A 26 7.85 -1.92 -14.88
N GLU A 27 8.76 -2.43 -14.05
CA GLU A 27 10.06 -2.96 -14.51
C GLU A 27 9.89 -4.26 -15.32
N ARG A 28 8.87 -5.06 -15.02
CA ARG A 28 8.46 -6.20 -15.86
C ARG A 28 8.05 -5.77 -17.26
N SER A 29 7.30 -4.68 -17.40
CA SER A 29 6.94 -4.15 -18.72
C SER A 29 8.15 -3.63 -19.53
N LEU A 30 9.28 -3.35 -18.85
CA LEU A 30 10.54 -2.91 -19.46
C LEU A 30 11.54 -4.06 -19.69
N GLY A 31 11.19 -5.30 -19.34
CA GLY A 31 12.09 -6.45 -19.46
C GLY A 31 13.29 -6.43 -18.50
N LEU A 32 13.30 -5.54 -17.51
CA LEU A 32 14.41 -5.32 -16.57
C LEU A 32 14.35 -6.24 -15.34
N THR A 33 13.36 -7.13 -15.27
CA THR A 33 13.15 -8.00 -14.11
C THR A 33 13.65 -9.43 -14.34
N GLY A 34 14.81 -9.71 -13.76
CA GLY A 34 15.36 -11.07 -13.70
C GLY A 34 14.50 -12.03 -12.87
N ASP A 35 14.69 -13.33 -13.11
CA ASP A 35 13.96 -14.43 -12.47
C ASP A 35 14.06 -14.43 -10.93
N LEU A 36 15.24 -14.12 -10.40
CA LEU A 36 15.49 -14.01 -8.96
C LEU A 36 14.67 -12.88 -8.33
N LEU A 37 14.66 -11.72 -8.98
CA LEU A 37 13.93 -10.55 -8.49
C LEU A 37 12.42 -10.83 -8.43
N ARG A 38 11.89 -11.58 -9.41
CA ARG A 38 10.50 -12.06 -9.40
C ARG A 38 10.18 -12.86 -8.14
N LEU A 39 11.06 -13.81 -7.81
CA LEU A 39 10.87 -14.68 -6.65
C LEU A 39 10.93 -13.88 -5.35
N VAL A 40 11.93 -13.00 -5.19
CA VAL A 40 12.06 -12.15 -4.00
C VAL A 40 10.84 -11.26 -3.82
N VAL A 41 10.43 -10.53 -4.87
CA VAL A 41 9.29 -9.61 -4.80
C VAL A 41 8.00 -10.33 -4.43
N ARG A 42 7.70 -11.45 -5.09
CA ARG A 42 6.49 -12.23 -4.82
C ARG A 42 6.48 -12.74 -3.38
N HIS A 43 7.62 -13.26 -2.92
CA HIS A 43 7.75 -13.79 -1.56
C HIS A 43 7.62 -12.69 -0.50
N SER A 44 8.19 -11.51 -0.75
CA SER A 44 8.07 -10.33 0.12
C SER A 44 6.63 -9.84 0.23
N ILE A 45 5.85 -9.83 -0.86
CA ILE A 45 4.43 -9.45 -0.83
C ILE A 45 3.61 -10.44 0.00
N VAL A 46 3.85 -11.75 -0.18
CA VAL A 46 3.15 -12.80 0.60
C VAL A 46 3.50 -12.69 2.08
N THR A 47 4.78 -12.48 2.39
CA THR A 47 5.26 -12.31 3.77
C THR A 47 4.65 -11.07 4.41
N ALA A 48 4.63 -9.94 3.71
CA ALA A 48 3.98 -8.72 4.18
C ALA A 48 2.50 -8.98 4.51
N LYS A 49 1.76 -9.67 3.63
CA LYS A 49 0.37 -10.04 3.90
C LYS A 49 0.23 -10.89 5.16
N LYS A 50 1.09 -11.90 5.36
CA LYS A 50 1.11 -12.73 6.58
C LYS A 50 1.30 -11.88 7.83
N ILE A 51 2.24 -10.93 7.80
CA ILE A 51 2.48 -9.98 8.90
C ILE A 51 1.23 -9.12 9.15
N TYR A 52 0.65 -8.52 8.11
CA TYR A 52 -0.53 -7.67 8.23
C TYR A 52 -1.79 -8.40 8.73
N SER A 53 -1.94 -9.69 8.44
CA SER A 53 -3.08 -10.50 8.89
C SER A 53 -2.84 -11.19 10.24
N GLY A 54 -1.58 -11.48 10.58
CA GLY A 54 -1.20 -12.26 11.76
C GLY A 54 -0.73 -11.43 12.94
N THR A 55 -0.61 -10.10 12.79
CA THR A 55 -0.16 -9.19 13.85
C THR A 55 -1.01 -7.93 13.87
N ASP A 56 -0.98 -7.22 15.00
CA ASP A 56 -1.77 -5.98 15.18
C ASP A 56 -0.99 -4.73 14.74
N ILE A 57 0.15 -4.92 14.05
CA ILE A 57 1.05 -3.84 13.60
C ILE A 57 0.35 -2.77 12.74
N ALA A 58 -0.73 -3.13 12.04
CA ALA A 58 -1.47 -2.21 11.17
C ALA A 58 -2.78 -1.69 11.76
N LYS A 59 -3.25 -2.20 12.90
CA LYS A 59 -4.53 -1.78 13.49
C LYS A 59 -4.47 -0.39 14.12
N HIS A 60 -3.30 0.00 14.61
CA HIS A 60 -3.12 1.23 15.39
C HIS A 60 -2.45 2.32 14.56
N PRO A 61 -3.14 3.36 14.08
CA PRO A 61 -2.51 4.45 13.34
C PRO A 61 -1.54 5.23 14.24
N VAL A 62 -0.35 5.55 13.72
CA VAL A 62 0.66 6.36 14.43
C VAL A 62 0.80 7.78 13.87
N SER A 63 0.13 8.08 12.76
CA SER A 63 0.11 9.43 12.19
C SER A 63 -1.03 10.22 12.79
N VAL A 64 -0.76 11.45 13.24
CA VAL A 64 -1.74 12.38 13.80
C VAL A 64 -2.94 12.56 12.86
N VAL A 65 -2.69 12.78 11.56
CA VAL A 65 -3.75 12.91 10.54
C VAL A 65 -4.65 11.67 10.47
N SER A 66 -4.08 10.46 10.55
CA SER A 66 -4.87 9.23 10.50
C SER A 66 -5.69 9.00 11.77
N LEU A 67 -5.20 9.46 12.92
CA LEU A 67 -5.94 9.42 14.19
C LEU A 67 -7.07 10.45 14.20
N ALA A 68 -6.81 11.66 13.71
CA ALA A 68 -7.83 12.70 13.52
C ALA A 68 -8.95 12.22 12.60
N TYR A 69 -8.59 11.64 11.45
CA TYR A 69 -9.56 11.04 10.52
C TYR A 69 -10.37 9.90 11.16
N ARG A 70 -9.72 9.05 11.95
CA ARG A 70 -10.41 7.99 12.70
C ARG A 70 -11.42 8.57 13.70
N LYS A 71 -11.07 9.66 14.40
CA LYS A 71 -12.00 10.35 15.32
C LYS A 71 -13.21 10.92 14.59
N LEU A 72 -13.01 11.53 13.43
CA LEU A 72 -14.10 11.98 12.56
C LEU A 72 -15.03 10.82 12.18
N ARG A 73 -14.46 9.67 11.82
CA ARG A 73 -15.23 8.44 11.50
C ARG A 73 -16.01 7.88 12.68
N GLU A 74 -15.44 7.90 13.89
CA GLU A 74 -16.11 7.44 15.11
C GLU A 74 -17.38 8.24 15.43
N LEU A 75 -17.44 9.50 14.97
CA LEU A 75 -18.58 10.40 15.16
C LEU A 75 -19.68 10.27 14.09
N ASN A 76 -19.52 9.39 13.09
CA ASN A 76 -20.48 9.15 12.01
C ASN A 76 -20.98 10.42 11.30
N ILE A 77 -20.08 11.38 11.04
CA ILE A 77 -20.40 12.58 10.26
C ILE A 77 -20.88 12.19 8.86
N ASP A 78 -21.97 12.82 8.41
CA ASP A 78 -22.53 12.56 7.09
C ASP A 78 -21.58 13.01 5.96
N ILE A 79 -21.62 12.30 4.84
CA ILE A 79 -20.72 12.55 3.71
C ILE A 79 -21.05 13.90 3.03
N GLY A 80 -22.31 14.33 3.08
CA GLY A 80 -22.78 15.61 2.55
C GLY A 80 -22.57 16.79 3.51
N SER A 81 -22.10 16.55 4.73
CA SER A 81 -21.75 17.60 5.68
C SER A 81 -20.73 18.55 5.09
N ARG A 82 -20.89 19.84 5.40
CA ARG A 82 -20.01 20.93 5.03
C ARG A 82 -18.79 20.95 5.95
N LEU A 83 -17.63 20.74 5.32
CA LEU A 83 -16.32 20.73 5.96
C LEU A 83 -15.56 22.00 5.60
N LEU A 84 -15.09 22.73 6.61
CA LEU A 84 -14.18 23.86 6.43
C LEU A 84 -12.75 23.42 6.73
N ILE A 85 -11.84 23.66 5.80
CA ILE A 85 -10.41 23.41 5.95
C ILE A 85 -9.69 24.75 6.03
N ILE A 86 -9.03 25.03 7.15
CA ILE A 86 -8.28 26.26 7.37
C ILE A 86 -6.79 25.93 7.34
N GLY A 87 -6.10 26.48 6.34
CA GLY A 87 -4.71 26.18 5.99
C GLY A 87 -4.59 25.18 4.84
N ALA A 88 -3.59 25.38 3.99
CA ALA A 88 -3.29 24.52 2.84
C ALA A 88 -1.92 23.81 2.96
N GLY A 89 -1.50 23.50 4.19
CA GLY A 89 -0.23 22.82 4.47
C GLY A 89 -0.30 21.29 4.24
N GLN A 90 0.86 20.63 4.34
CA GLN A 90 0.98 19.18 4.08
C GLN A 90 0.03 18.33 4.93
N THR A 91 -0.21 18.72 6.19
CA THR A 91 -1.12 18.04 7.11
C THR A 91 -2.56 18.06 6.59
N ASN A 92 -3.05 19.24 6.19
CA ASN A 92 -4.39 19.39 5.65
C ASN A 92 -4.51 18.72 4.27
N THR A 93 -3.47 18.76 3.43
CA THR A 93 -3.43 17.99 2.17
C THR A 93 -3.52 16.48 2.42
N ALA A 94 -2.87 15.97 3.46
CA ALA A 94 -2.98 14.56 3.82
C ALA A 94 -4.38 14.21 4.33
N MET A 95 -4.99 15.06 5.17
CA MET A 95 -6.35 14.88 5.68
C MET A 95 -7.39 14.90 4.55
N ALA A 96 -7.27 15.88 3.65
CA ALA A 96 -8.04 16.02 2.42
C ALA A 96 -8.08 14.72 1.60
N LYS A 97 -6.92 14.07 1.40
CA LYS A 97 -6.86 12.79 0.67
C LYS A 97 -7.66 11.67 1.34
N TYR A 98 -7.71 11.63 2.67
CA TYR A 98 -8.58 10.69 3.39
C TYR A 98 -10.06 11.03 3.17
N LEU A 99 -10.43 12.31 3.27
CA LEU A 99 -11.81 12.77 3.07
C LEU A 99 -12.32 12.40 1.66
N LYS A 100 -11.55 12.73 0.62
CA LYS A 100 -11.89 12.37 -0.77
C LYS A 100 -12.06 10.88 -0.97
N LYS A 101 -11.12 10.08 -0.45
CA LYS A 101 -11.16 8.62 -0.56
C LYS A 101 -12.43 8.02 0.06
N HIS A 102 -13.00 8.69 1.04
CA HIS A 102 -14.19 8.23 1.76
C HIS A 102 -15.48 8.97 1.36
N GLY A 103 -15.43 9.79 0.30
CA GLY A 103 -16.61 10.29 -0.40
C GLY A 103 -17.06 11.71 -0.04
N PHE A 104 -16.41 12.39 0.91
CA PHE A 104 -16.79 13.76 1.29
C PHE A 104 -16.69 14.69 0.07
N ASN A 105 -17.75 15.46 -0.17
CA ASN A 105 -17.91 16.25 -1.40
C ASN A 105 -18.23 17.74 -1.16
N ASN A 106 -18.53 18.13 0.08
CA ASN A 106 -18.89 19.50 0.43
C ASN A 106 -17.78 20.15 1.27
N LEU A 107 -16.72 20.59 0.58
CA LEU A 107 -15.49 21.07 1.20
C LEU A 107 -15.19 22.52 0.78
N VAL A 108 -14.82 23.34 1.76
CA VAL A 108 -14.40 24.73 1.55
C VAL A 108 -13.04 24.95 2.19
N VAL A 109 -12.06 25.44 1.43
CA VAL A 109 -10.69 25.64 1.87
C VAL A 109 -10.39 27.13 2.01
N PHE A 110 -9.85 27.53 3.16
CA PHE A 110 -9.42 28.88 3.47
C PHE A 110 -7.91 28.89 3.69
N ASN A 111 -7.19 29.84 3.10
CA ASN A 111 -5.75 29.97 3.33
C ASN A 111 -5.27 31.41 3.18
N ARG A 112 -4.16 31.76 3.83
CA ARG A 112 -3.53 33.08 3.70
C ARG A 112 -3.14 33.38 2.24
N THR A 113 -2.65 32.37 1.53
CA THR A 113 -2.36 32.46 0.09
C THR A 113 -3.45 31.72 -0.68
N LEU A 114 -4.28 32.46 -1.44
CA LEU A 114 -5.43 31.93 -2.18
C LEU A 114 -5.03 30.80 -3.15
N ALA A 115 -3.92 30.96 -3.88
CA ALA A 115 -3.44 29.95 -4.83
C ALA A 115 -3.26 28.56 -4.19
N ASN A 116 -2.77 28.49 -2.95
CA ASN A 116 -2.60 27.21 -2.26
C ASN A 116 -3.95 26.60 -1.83
N ALA A 117 -4.93 27.44 -1.46
CA ALA A 117 -6.29 26.97 -1.19
C ALA A 117 -6.94 26.40 -2.46
N GLN A 118 -6.76 27.07 -3.60
CA GLN A 118 -7.27 26.62 -4.91
C GLN A 118 -6.71 25.25 -5.29
N LEU A 119 -5.39 25.05 -5.20
CA LEU A 119 -4.75 23.76 -5.46
C LEU A 119 -5.34 22.63 -4.61
N LEU A 120 -5.53 22.88 -3.31
CA LEU A 120 -6.09 21.88 -2.40
C LEU A 120 -7.59 21.63 -2.67
N ALA A 121 -8.36 22.67 -2.97
CA ALA A 121 -9.78 22.57 -3.28
C ALA A 121 -10.02 21.83 -4.61
N GLU A 122 -9.19 22.06 -5.63
CA GLU A 122 -9.23 21.34 -6.92
C GLU A 122 -9.03 19.84 -6.71
N GLU A 123 -8.09 19.44 -5.84
CA GLU A 123 -7.93 18.02 -5.51
C GLU A 123 -9.20 17.40 -4.91
N LEU A 124 -10.07 18.20 -4.30
CA LEU A 124 -11.26 17.76 -3.55
C LEU A 124 -12.60 18.06 -4.24
N ASN A 125 -12.59 18.70 -5.41
CA ASN A 125 -13.79 19.30 -6.01
C ASN A 125 -14.52 20.28 -5.06
N GLY A 126 -13.76 20.97 -4.21
CA GLY A 126 -14.27 21.94 -3.24
C GLY A 126 -14.19 23.39 -3.72
N GLN A 127 -14.53 24.31 -2.84
CA GLN A 127 -14.37 25.76 -3.05
C GLN A 127 -13.14 26.28 -2.30
N ALA A 128 -12.53 27.36 -2.78
CA ALA A 128 -11.38 27.99 -2.16
C ALA A 128 -11.61 29.49 -1.98
N PHE A 129 -11.28 29.99 -0.79
CA PHE A 129 -11.35 31.42 -0.45
C PHE A 129 -10.08 31.85 0.29
N SER A 130 -9.87 33.17 0.35
CA SER A 130 -8.80 33.73 1.18
C SER A 130 -9.17 33.64 2.66
N LEU A 131 -8.17 33.60 3.55
CA LEU A 131 -8.41 33.55 4.99
C LEU A 131 -9.20 34.76 5.51
N ALA A 132 -9.08 35.92 4.86
CA ALA A 132 -9.81 37.12 5.24
C ALA A 132 -11.33 36.98 5.03
N GLU A 133 -11.75 36.10 4.10
CA GLU A 133 -13.17 35.84 3.81
C GLU A 133 -13.78 34.79 4.75
N LEU A 134 -13.05 34.31 5.76
CA LEU A 134 -13.49 33.23 6.65
C LEU A 134 -14.78 33.58 7.40
N GLY A 135 -14.94 34.82 7.88
CA GLY A 135 -16.16 35.25 8.57
C GLY A 135 -17.40 35.27 7.65
N ASP A 136 -17.23 35.75 6.42
CA ASP A 136 -18.34 35.91 5.47
C ASP A 136 -18.71 34.60 4.77
N LYS A 137 -17.71 33.79 4.39
CA LYS A 137 -17.87 32.57 3.59
C LYS A 137 -17.81 31.29 4.43
N GLY A 138 -17.40 31.37 5.69
CA GLY A 138 -17.35 30.24 6.63
C GLY A 138 -18.68 29.93 7.31
N GLN A 139 -19.77 30.65 6.99
CA GLN A 139 -21.07 30.45 7.62
C GLN A 139 -21.69 29.10 7.31
N GLY A 140 -22.15 28.39 8.34
CA GLY A 140 -22.82 27.10 8.25
C GLY A 140 -21.84 25.97 7.93
N PHE A 141 -21.47 25.20 8.96
CA PHE A 141 -20.56 24.06 8.87
C PHE A 141 -20.89 23.01 9.92
N GLU A 142 -20.47 21.76 9.70
CA GLU A 142 -20.53 20.71 10.72
C GLU A 142 -19.14 20.37 11.27
N VAL A 143 -18.10 20.56 10.44
CA VAL A 143 -16.72 20.20 10.80
C VAL A 143 -15.75 21.30 10.38
N ILE A 144 -14.86 21.70 11.30
CA ILE A 144 -13.68 22.50 11.02
C ILE A 144 -12.44 21.63 11.14
N ILE A 145 -11.53 21.73 10.18
CA ILE A 145 -10.21 21.14 10.20
C ILE A 145 -9.20 22.26 10.02
N THR A 146 -8.36 22.51 11.02
CA THR A 146 -7.37 23.58 10.97
C THR A 146 -5.97 23.06 11.20
N CYS A 147 -5.03 23.61 10.45
CA CYS A 147 -3.60 23.36 10.61
C CYS A 147 -2.84 24.51 9.94
N THR A 148 -2.63 25.58 10.68
CA THR A 148 -1.80 26.70 10.23
C THR A 148 -0.51 26.79 11.04
N GLY A 149 0.37 27.71 10.62
CA GLY A 149 1.58 28.07 11.36
C GLY A 149 1.45 29.44 12.00
N ALA A 150 0.22 29.87 12.33
CA ALA A 150 -0.02 31.12 13.03
C ALA A 150 0.48 31.03 14.47
N SER A 151 0.92 32.17 15.00
CA SER A 151 1.34 32.30 16.40
C SER A 151 0.15 32.52 17.34
N ASP A 152 -0.92 33.12 16.82
CA ASP A 152 -2.14 33.50 17.52
C ASP A 152 -3.32 32.64 17.06
N TYR A 153 -4.37 32.57 17.87
CA TYR A 153 -5.61 31.90 17.49
C TYR A 153 -6.22 32.55 16.25
N ILE A 154 -6.47 31.75 15.21
CA ILE A 154 -7.16 32.19 14.00
C ILE A 154 -8.66 32.19 14.25
N ILE A 155 -9.17 31.20 15.00
CA ILE A 155 -10.58 31.07 15.31
C ILE A 155 -10.78 31.57 16.73
N THR A 156 -11.14 32.86 16.84
CA THR A 156 -11.53 33.52 18.10
C THR A 156 -13.02 33.31 18.39
N GLU A 157 -13.46 33.62 19.61
CA GLU A 157 -14.86 33.47 20.01
C GLU A 157 -15.81 34.29 19.14
N GLU A 158 -15.43 35.52 18.78
CA GLU A 158 -16.25 36.39 17.93
C GLU A 158 -16.38 35.82 16.51
N LEU A 159 -15.27 35.35 15.94
CA LEU A 159 -15.27 34.78 14.59
C LEU A 159 -16.07 33.47 14.57
N TYR A 160 -15.91 32.63 15.59
CA TYR A 160 -16.64 31.38 15.70
C TYR A 160 -18.16 31.61 15.81
N ALA A 161 -18.58 32.58 16.63
CA ALA A 161 -19.98 32.97 16.75
C ALA A 161 -20.57 33.47 15.42
N GLN A 162 -19.81 34.23 14.64
CA GLN A 162 -20.19 34.65 13.29
C GLN A 162 -20.35 33.46 12.34
N MET A 163 -19.41 32.51 12.37
CA MET A 163 -19.44 31.33 11.51
C MET A 163 -20.59 30.36 11.84
N LEU A 164 -20.99 30.26 13.12
CA LEU A 164 -22.15 29.48 13.53
C LEU A 164 -23.45 30.01 12.91
N ASN A 165 -23.54 31.33 12.68
CA ASN A 165 -24.72 31.97 12.08
C ASN A 165 -26.05 31.58 12.75
N GLY A 166 -26.05 31.53 14.09
CA GLY A 166 -27.21 31.16 14.90
C GLY A 166 -27.49 29.65 15.03
N ASP A 167 -26.66 28.80 14.42
CA ASP A 167 -26.73 27.35 14.59
C ASP A 167 -26.24 26.93 16.00
N THR A 168 -26.96 25.99 16.60
CA THR A 168 -26.69 25.46 17.95
C THR A 168 -26.37 23.97 17.94
N ASP A 169 -26.40 23.34 16.77
CA ASP A 169 -26.06 21.93 16.59
C ASP A 169 -24.60 21.67 16.95
N ARG A 170 -24.34 20.45 17.41
CA ARG A 170 -23.02 20.05 17.87
C ARG A 170 -22.01 20.05 16.71
N LYS A 171 -20.92 20.80 16.84
CA LYS A 171 -19.87 20.90 15.81
C LYS A 171 -18.65 20.06 16.15
N LEU A 172 -17.91 19.62 15.13
CA LEU A 172 -16.61 18.96 15.29
C LEU A 172 -15.49 19.91 14.90
N VAL A 173 -14.53 20.12 15.78
CA VAL A 173 -13.32 20.90 15.49
C VAL A 173 -12.11 20.01 15.61
N ILE A 174 -11.32 19.92 14.53
CA ILE A 174 -10.07 19.18 14.49
C ILE A 174 -8.94 20.20 14.33
N ASP A 175 -8.25 20.49 15.44
CA ASP A 175 -7.11 21.41 15.46
C ASP A 175 -5.79 20.62 15.47
N LEU A 176 -5.09 20.68 14.34
CA LEU A 176 -3.82 20.02 14.11
C LEU A 176 -2.62 21.00 14.11
N ALA A 177 -2.82 22.24 14.55
CA ALA A 177 -1.78 23.26 14.59
C ALA A 177 -0.98 23.25 15.90
N VAL A 178 0.27 23.71 15.84
CA VAL A 178 1.12 24.00 17.01
C VAL A 178 1.91 25.28 16.72
N PRO A 179 1.65 26.40 17.43
CA PRO A 179 0.59 26.66 18.40
C PRO A 179 -0.83 26.40 17.88
N ALA A 180 -1.81 26.24 18.78
CA ALA A 180 -3.20 25.94 18.40
C ALA A 180 -3.81 27.11 17.60
N ASP A 181 -4.62 26.79 16.59
CA ASP A 181 -5.34 27.80 15.80
C ASP A 181 -6.69 28.14 16.43
N PHE A 182 -7.25 27.22 17.22
CA PHE A 182 -8.56 27.35 17.83
C PHE A 182 -8.45 27.79 19.28
N ASP A 183 -9.18 28.85 19.63
CA ASP A 183 -9.21 29.34 21.00
C ASP A 183 -9.86 28.30 21.95
N PRO A 184 -9.14 27.81 22.98
CA PRO A 184 -9.66 26.84 23.93
C PRO A 184 -10.88 27.34 24.73
N GLU A 185 -11.07 28.64 24.89
CA GLU A 185 -12.21 29.21 25.64
C GLU A 185 -13.54 28.91 24.92
N ILE A 186 -13.54 28.85 23.59
CA ILE A 186 -14.72 28.49 22.79
C ILE A 186 -15.22 27.09 23.15
N ALA A 187 -14.30 26.15 23.44
CA ALA A 187 -14.66 24.79 23.80
C ALA A 187 -15.38 24.68 25.15
N GLN A 188 -15.27 25.69 26.01
CA GLN A 188 -15.95 25.76 27.30
C GLN A 188 -17.35 26.34 27.16
N ASN A 189 -17.55 27.26 26.21
CA ASN A 189 -18.78 28.03 26.05
C ASN A 189 -19.71 27.51 24.94
N SER A 190 -19.22 26.59 24.08
CA SER A 190 -19.95 26.13 22.90
C SER A 190 -20.14 24.60 22.86
N ASN A 191 -21.20 24.14 22.19
CA ASN A 191 -21.49 22.71 21.99
C ASN A 191 -20.57 22.10 20.91
N ILE A 192 -19.31 21.84 21.25
CA ILE A 192 -18.31 21.33 20.31
C ILE A 192 -17.64 20.03 20.78
N ASN A 193 -17.21 19.24 19.80
CA ASN A 193 -16.23 18.16 19.98
C ASN A 193 -14.88 18.65 19.49
N LEU A 194 -13.99 19.05 20.40
CA LEU A 194 -12.63 19.48 20.05
C LEU A 194 -11.67 18.29 20.04
N VAL A 195 -11.00 18.08 18.90
CA VAL A 195 -9.91 17.13 18.70
C VAL A 195 -8.62 17.92 18.53
N ALA A 196 -7.91 18.12 19.63
CA ALA A 196 -6.64 18.85 19.65
C ALA A 196 -5.44 17.93 19.34
N ILE A 197 -4.42 18.48 18.70
CA ILE A 197 -3.21 17.76 18.30
C ILE A 197 -2.48 17.08 19.48
N ASN A 198 -2.46 17.71 20.66
CA ASN A 198 -1.75 17.17 21.83
C ASN A 198 -2.36 15.82 22.26
N ASN A 199 -3.68 15.73 22.31
CA ASN A 199 -4.38 14.47 22.62
C ASN A 199 -4.07 13.39 21.57
N LEU A 200 -3.95 13.78 20.30
CA LEU A 200 -3.60 12.85 19.23
C LEU A 200 -2.15 12.38 19.31
N LYS A 201 -1.21 13.21 19.78
CA LYS A 201 0.19 12.83 20.00
C LYS A 201 0.31 11.78 21.10
N ASP A 202 -0.39 11.94 22.22
CA ASP A 202 -0.37 10.96 23.30
C ASP A 202 -0.90 9.59 22.83
N ILE A 203 -1.98 9.60 22.06
CA ILE A 203 -2.53 8.38 21.45
C ILE A 203 -1.53 7.78 20.45
N ALA A 204 -0.88 8.60 19.62
CA ALA A 204 0.13 8.15 18.66
C ALA A 204 1.33 7.50 19.36
N GLU A 205 1.81 8.07 20.46
CA GLU A 205 2.89 7.50 21.26
C GLU A 205 2.50 6.18 21.92
N SER A 206 1.29 6.08 22.46
CA SER A 206 0.76 4.84 23.02
C SER A 206 0.67 3.74 21.94
N ASN A 207 0.10 4.08 20.77
CA ASN A 207 0.03 3.18 19.62
C ASN A 207 1.43 2.76 19.12
N LEU A 208 2.41 3.66 19.16
CA LEU A 208 3.79 3.35 18.79
C LEU A 208 4.41 2.33 19.77
N LYS A 209 4.17 2.49 21.07
CA LYS A 209 4.61 1.52 22.09
C LYS A 209 3.97 0.15 21.86
N GLN A 210 2.67 0.09 21.58
CA GLN A 210 1.97 -1.16 21.23
C GLN A 210 2.57 -1.80 19.98
N ARG A 211 2.78 -1.03 18.91
CA ARG A 211 3.43 -1.53 17.69
C ARG A 211 4.83 -2.10 17.94
N LYS A 212 5.60 -1.51 18.87
CA LYS A 212 6.92 -2.05 19.24
C LYS A 212 6.83 -3.45 19.86
N GLY A 213 5.77 -3.73 20.63
CA GLY A 213 5.51 -5.08 21.15
C GLY A 213 5.25 -6.10 20.04
N GLU A 214 4.51 -5.71 19.01
CA GLU A 214 4.21 -6.55 17.84
C GLU A 214 5.42 -6.85 16.95
N LEU A 215 6.50 -6.06 17.05
CA LEU A 215 7.71 -6.28 16.24
C LEU A 215 8.34 -7.65 16.49
N VAL A 216 8.24 -8.19 17.70
CA VAL A 216 8.76 -9.52 18.04
C VAL A 216 8.05 -10.60 17.22
N GLN A 217 6.72 -10.51 17.10
CA GLN A 217 5.93 -11.45 16.29
C GLN A 217 6.21 -11.25 14.80
N CYS A 218 6.34 -10.01 14.35
CA CYS A 218 6.70 -9.70 12.97
C CYS A 218 8.05 -10.32 12.59
N GLN A 219 9.06 -10.23 13.48
CA GLN A 219 10.38 -10.80 13.25
C GLN A 219 10.31 -12.32 13.13
N ALA A 220 9.54 -13.00 14.00
CA ALA A 220 9.35 -14.45 13.90
C ALA A 220 8.71 -14.87 12.55
N ILE A 221 7.76 -14.09 12.02
CA ILE A 221 7.17 -14.34 10.70
C ILE A 221 8.21 -14.14 9.59
N ILE A 222 9.04 -13.09 9.68
CA ILE A 222 10.11 -12.80 8.72
C ILE A 222 11.15 -13.93 8.72
N ASP A 223 11.58 -14.40 9.88
CA ASP A 223 12.60 -15.45 9.99
C ASP A 223 12.10 -16.75 9.37
N ASN A 224 10.85 -17.14 9.63
CA ASN A 224 10.22 -18.28 8.97
C ASN A 224 10.13 -18.08 7.45
N ALA A 225 9.72 -16.89 7.00
CA ALA A 225 9.65 -16.57 5.57
C ALA A 225 11.05 -16.62 4.91
N LEU A 226 12.11 -16.24 5.59
CA LEU A 226 13.48 -16.35 5.08
C LEU A 226 13.88 -17.81 4.88
N GLN A 227 13.52 -18.70 5.80
CA GLN A 227 13.77 -20.14 5.64
C GLN A 227 12.96 -20.74 4.48
N GLU A 228 11.69 -20.36 4.33
CA GLU A 228 10.88 -20.72 3.16
C GLU A 228 11.52 -20.23 1.86
N PHE A 229 12.00 -18.98 1.83
CA PHE A 229 12.62 -18.40 0.64
C PHE A 229 13.91 -19.10 0.24
N LYS A 230 14.76 -19.49 1.20
CA LYS A 230 15.98 -20.26 0.92
C LYS A 230 15.66 -21.56 0.19
N LYS A 231 14.58 -22.26 0.57
CA LYS A 231 14.14 -23.49 -0.10
C LYS A 231 13.69 -23.20 -1.54
N ILE A 232 12.87 -22.16 -1.74
CA ILE A 232 12.42 -21.71 -3.06
C ILE A 232 13.62 -21.36 -3.97
N TYR A 233 14.59 -20.62 -3.43
CA TYR A 233 15.80 -20.23 -4.16
C TYR A 233 16.65 -21.44 -4.57
N LYS A 234 16.93 -22.36 -3.63
CA LYS A 234 17.66 -23.61 -3.92
C LYS A 234 16.97 -24.44 -5.00
N GLN A 235 15.65 -24.61 -4.88
CA GLN A 235 14.86 -25.33 -5.90
C GLN A 235 15.02 -24.68 -7.27
N ARG A 236 14.95 -23.34 -7.34
CA ARG A 236 15.08 -22.63 -8.61
C ARG A 236 16.46 -22.78 -9.23
N GLN A 237 17.52 -22.75 -8.41
CA GLN A 237 18.89 -22.96 -8.90
C GLN A 237 19.04 -24.33 -9.57
N VAL A 238 18.41 -25.38 -9.04
CA VAL A 238 18.45 -26.71 -9.67
C VAL A 238 17.60 -26.79 -10.92
N GLU A 239 16.44 -26.13 -10.96
CA GLU A 239 15.66 -26.01 -12.20
C GLU A 239 16.44 -25.31 -13.31
N LEU A 240 17.23 -24.28 -12.97
CA LEU A 240 18.11 -23.60 -13.92
C LEU A 240 19.30 -24.48 -14.34
N ALA A 241 19.96 -25.16 -13.40
CA ALA A 241 21.07 -26.06 -13.72
C ALA A 241 20.64 -27.25 -14.60
N MET A 242 19.37 -27.67 -14.51
CA MET A 242 18.81 -28.78 -15.27
C MET A 242 18.08 -28.34 -16.54
N SER A 243 18.09 -27.05 -16.88
CA SER A 243 17.28 -26.52 -18.00
C SER A 243 17.69 -27.08 -19.37
N GLU A 244 18.96 -27.48 -19.53
CA GLU A 244 19.49 -28.05 -20.78
C GLU A 244 19.25 -29.56 -20.92
N VAL A 245 18.89 -30.25 -19.84
CA VAL A 245 18.75 -31.72 -19.83
C VAL A 245 17.70 -32.20 -20.84
N PRO A 246 16.49 -31.59 -20.92
CA PRO A 246 15.49 -31.99 -21.91
C PRO A 246 15.98 -31.92 -23.35
N ASP A 247 16.74 -30.89 -23.71
CA ASP A 247 17.22 -30.69 -25.08
C ASP A 247 18.31 -31.69 -25.42
N LYS A 248 19.24 -31.96 -24.49
CA LYS A 248 20.27 -33.00 -24.67
C LYS A 248 19.66 -34.39 -24.81
N VAL A 249 18.62 -34.71 -24.03
CA VAL A 249 17.92 -36.00 -24.14
C VAL A 249 17.27 -36.16 -25.51
N LYS A 250 16.59 -35.12 -26.01
CA LYS A 250 16.01 -35.12 -27.37
C LYS A 250 17.06 -35.24 -28.46
N GLU A 251 18.20 -34.56 -28.31
CA GLU A 251 19.31 -34.65 -29.25
C GLU A 251 19.83 -36.10 -29.33
N ILE A 252 20.05 -36.74 -28.18
CA ILE A 252 20.48 -38.15 -28.11
C ILE A 252 19.49 -39.07 -28.83
N VAL A 253 18.18 -38.92 -28.56
CA VAL A 253 17.15 -39.76 -29.21
C VAL A 253 17.10 -39.51 -30.71
N ASN A 254 17.17 -38.24 -31.13
CA ASN A 254 17.19 -37.87 -32.54
C ASN A 254 18.41 -38.47 -33.27
N THR A 255 19.61 -38.35 -32.69
CA THR A 255 20.82 -38.97 -33.24
C THR A 255 20.72 -40.50 -33.28
N ALA A 256 20.14 -41.13 -32.26
CA ALA A 256 19.95 -42.57 -32.24
C ALA A 256 19.04 -43.03 -33.39
N VAL A 257 17.88 -42.41 -33.57
CA VAL A 257 16.89 -42.81 -34.58
C VAL A 257 17.33 -42.43 -35.99
N ASN A 258 17.77 -41.19 -36.20
CA ASN A 258 18.00 -40.64 -37.54
C ASN A 258 19.45 -40.76 -38.04
N THR A 259 20.39 -41.19 -37.19
CA THR A 259 21.80 -41.34 -37.59
C THR A 259 22.32 -42.74 -37.31
N VAL A 260 22.29 -43.18 -36.05
CA VAL A 260 22.92 -44.45 -35.64
C VAL A 260 22.14 -45.66 -36.17
N TYR A 261 20.83 -45.67 -35.98
CA TYR A 261 19.95 -46.78 -36.33
C TYR A 261 19.06 -46.50 -37.54
N ALA A 262 19.34 -45.45 -38.31
CA ALA A 262 18.49 -44.99 -39.43
C ALA A 262 18.11 -46.14 -40.39
N LYS A 263 19.10 -46.95 -40.79
CA LYS A 263 18.90 -48.08 -41.72
C LYS A 263 18.05 -49.21 -41.14
N ASP A 264 18.07 -49.40 -39.83
CA ASP A 264 17.30 -50.46 -39.16
C ASP A 264 15.89 -49.98 -38.83
N VAL A 265 15.76 -48.71 -38.45
CA VAL A 265 14.46 -48.04 -38.29
C VAL A 265 13.72 -48.01 -39.62
N GLU A 266 14.39 -47.76 -40.75
CA GLU A 266 13.75 -47.76 -42.08
C GLU A 266 13.08 -49.10 -42.43
N LYS A 267 13.68 -50.23 -42.05
CA LYS A 267 13.18 -51.59 -42.30
C LYS A 267 11.93 -51.95 -41.48
N LEU A 268 11.62 -51.18 -40.44
CA LEU A 268 10.43 -51.41 -39.62
C LEU A 268 9.16 -51.05 -40.37
N ASP A 269 8.11 -51.83 -40.14
CA ASP A 269 6.76 -51.50 -40.60
C ASP A 269 6.18 -50.32 -39.80
N THR A 270 5.07 -49.76 -40.29
CA THR A 270 4.46 -48.56 -39.70
C THR A 270 4.04 -48.79 -38.24
N ALA A 271 3.53 -49.99 -37.91
CA ALA A 271 3.09 -50.33 -36.57
C ALA A 271 4.27 -50.44 -35.57
N ALA A 272 5.41 -51.02 -35.99
CA ALA A 272 6.61 -51.07 -35.16
C ALA A 272 7.24 -49.69 -34.97
N LYS A 273 7.26 -48.83 -36.00
CA LYS A 273 7.72 -47.43 -35.89
C LYS A 273 6.91 -46.64 -34.87
N GLU A 274 5.58 -46.71 -34.92
CA GLU A 274 4.72 -46.06 -33.93
C GLU A 274 4.95 -46.57 -32.51
N THR A 275 5.21 -47.88 -32.36
CA THR A 275 5.50 -48.48 -31.04
C THR A 275 6.85 -47.99 -30.51
N LEU A 276 7.87 -47.93 -31.37
CA LEU A 276 9.18 -47.39 -31.03
C LEU A 276 9.09 -45.92 -30.59
N ASP A 277 8.36 -45.09 -31.33
CA ASP A 277 8.14 -43.68 -30.97
C ASP A 277 7.44 -43.54 -29.63
N LYS A 278 6.41 -44.36 -29.34
CA LYS A 278 5.74 -44.35 -28.03
C LYS A 278 6.69 -44.71 -26.90
N VAL A 279 7.55 -45.71 -27.10
CA VAL A 279 8.55 -46.14 -26.11
C VAL A 279 9.59 -45.03 -25.89
N LEU A 280 10.15 -44.47 -26.96
CA LEU A 280 11.13 -43.39 -26.89
C LEU A 280 10.55 -42.15 -26.20
N ASN A 281 9.35 -41.71 -26.57
CA ASN A 281 8.66 -40.60 -25.90
C ASN A 281 8.43 -40.86 -24.40
N TYR A 282 8.08 -42.09 -24.03
CA TYR A 282 7.93 -42.46 -22.62
C TYR A 282 9.28 -42.39 -21.87
N VAL A 283 10.33 -42.95 -22.46
CA VAL A 283 11.69 -42.94 -21.91
C VAL A 283 12.20 -41.51 -21.77
N GLU A 284 12.09 -40.66 -22.80
CA GLU A 284 12.45 -39.25 -22.74
C GLU A 284 11.77 -38.53 -21.56
N ARG A 285 10.45 -38.68 -21.44
CA ARG A 285 9.67 -38.08 -20.34
C ARG A 285 10.16 -38.57 -18.97
N LYS A 286 10.52 -39.84 -18.83
CA LYS A 286 11.03 -40.40 -17.57
C LYS A 286 12.45 -39.95 -17.26
N TYR A 287 13.32 -39.89 -18.27
CA TYR A 287 14.69 -39.39 -18.12
C TYR A 287 14.76 -37.89 -17.79
N ILE A 288 13.74 -37.12 -18.15
CA ILE A 288 13.62 -35.72 -17.73
C ILE A 288 13.05 -35.63 -16.30
N SER A 289 11.93 -36.32 -16.04
CA SER A 289 11.18 -36.15 -14.78
C SER A 289 11.83 -36.79 -13.56
N VAL A 290 12.48 -37.96 -13.70
CA VAL A 290 13.07 -38.71 -12.57
C VAL A 290 14.29 -37.99 -11.99
N PRO A 291 15.31 -37.58 -12.78
CA PRO A 291 16.45 -36.84 -12.25
C PRO A 291 16.04 -35.48 -11.66
N MET A 292 15.05 -34.80 -12.25
CA MET A 292 14.56 -33.53 -11.71
C MET A 292 13.89 -33.71 -10.35
N LYS A 293 13.18 -34.82 -10.12
CA LYS A 293 12.58 -35.15 -8.82
C LYS A 293 13.65 -35.50 -7.78
N ILE A 294 14.60 -36.35 -8.14
CA ILE A 294 15.72 -36.74 -7.26
C ILE A 294 16.55 -35.51 -6.86
N ALA A 295 16.87 -34.65 -7.83
CA ALA A 295 17.65 -33.43 -7.58
C ALA A 295 16.90 -32.48 -6.63
N LYS A 296 15.57 -32.39 -6.72
CA LYS A 296 14.74 -31.62 -5.78
C LYS A 296 14.70 -32.25 -4.39
N GLU A 297 14.57 -33.57 -4.28
CA GLU A 297 14.54 -34.30 -3.00
C GLU A 297 15.86 -34.17 -2.23
N VAL A 298 17.00 -34.37 -2.91
CA VAL A 298 18.35 -34.24 -2.29
C VAL A 298 18.60 -32.84 -1.71
N LEU A 299 18.06 -31.80 -2.34
CA LEU A 299 18.18 -30.43 -1.84
C LEU A 299 17.32 -30.19 -0.59
N LEU A 300 16.14 -30.82 -0.53
CA LEU A 300 15.18 -30.64 0.55
C LEU A 300 15.61 -31.39 1.82
N ASP A 301 16.23 -32.57 1.68
CA ASP A 301 16.73 -33.38 2.81
C ASP A 301 18.02 -32.84 3.45
N LYS A 302 18.77 -32.00 2.73
CA LYS A 302 20.00 -31.34 3.23
C LYS A 302 19.77 -29.94 3.83
N SER A 303 18.53 -29.57 4.12
CA SER A 303 18.14 -28.22 4.58
C SER A 303 17.44 -28.24 5.92
#